data_AF-B7TX25-F1
#
_entry.id   AF-B7TX25-F1
#
_cell.length_a   1.000
_cell.length_b   1.000
_cell.length_c   1.000
_cell.angle_alpha   90.00
_cell.angle_beta   90.00
_cell.angle_gamma   90.00
#
_symmetry.space_group_name_H-M   'P 1'
#
loop_
_entity.id
_entity.type
_entity.pdbx_description
1 polymer ?
#
loop_
_entity_poly.entity_id
_entity_poly.type
_entity_poly.pdbx_seq_one_letter_code
_entity_poly.pdbx_strand_id
1 'polypeptide(L)' 'MADSQHSSSGKTYVNSQDFSSEEETNEESKLKFSEDEETLIIRMFNLVGERWALIAGRIPGRTAEEIEEYWNTRYSTSE' A
#
# COMPACT_ATOMS: atom_id res chain seq x y z
N MET A 1 5.13 -61.81 -4.01
CA MET A 1 4.08 -60.93 -3.45
C MET A 1 4.40 -59.53 -3.95
N ALA A 2 3.41 -58.86 -4.53
CA ALA A 2 3.54 -57.93 -5.64
C ALA A 2 4.20 -56.57 -5.33
N ASP A 3 4.97 -56.09 -6.31
CA ASP A 3 5.34 -54.69 -6.53
C ASP A 3 4.06 -53.85 -6.74
N SER A 4 4.02 -52.62 -6.23
CA SER A 4 2.94 -51.67 -6.56
C SER A 4 3.55 -50.30 -6.84
N GLN A 5 3.75 -50.05 -8.14
CA GLN A 5 3.97 -48.73 -8.70
C GLN A 5 2.69 -47.87 -8.67
N HIS A 6 2.90 -46.61 -8.32
CA HIS A 6 2.28 -45.36 -8.78
C HIS A 6 0.75 -45.19 -8.76
N SER A 7 0.29 -44.13 -8.09
CA SER A 7 -0.65 -43.20 -8.71
C SER A 7 -0.43 -41.77 -8.22
N SER A 8 -0.02 -40.93 -9.16
CA SER A 8 0.00 -39.47 -9.10
C SER A 8 -1.42 -38.89 -9.08
N SER A 9 -1.52 -37.64 -8.64
CA SER A 9 -2.66 -36.68 -8.70
C SER A 9 -3.33 -36.45 -7.33
N GLY A 10 -3.45 -35.24 -6.79
CA GLY A 10 -3.30 -33.91 -7.39
C GLY A 10 -2.58 -32.93 -6.46
N LYS A 11 -1.70 -32.13 -7.07
CA LYS A 11 -1.21 -30.89 -6.47
C LYS A 11 -2.37 -29.88 -6.54
N THR A 12 -3.18 -29.80 -5.50
CA THR A 12 -3.97 -28.58 -5.28
C THR A 12 -3.01 -27.56 -4.72
N TYR A 13 -2.48 -26.71 -5.60
CA TYR A 13 -1.81 -25.48 -5.24
C TYR A 13 -2.83 -24.59 -4.52
N VAL A 14 -2.98 -24.78 -3.22
CA VAL A 14 -3.47 -23.70 -2.37
C VAL A 14 -2.38 -22.64 -2.44
N ASN A 15 -2.69 -21.57 -3.15
CA ASN A 15 -1.83 -20.41 -3.27
C ASN A 15 -1.74 -19.79 -1.87
N SER A 16 -0.74 -20.21 -1.10
CA SER A 16 -0.18 -19.46 0.02
C SER A 16 0.42 -18.17 -0.53
N GLN A 17 -0.45 -17.21 -0.82
CA GLN A 17 -0.18 -15.83 -0.44
C GLN A 17 -1.01 -15.69 0.84
N ASP A 18 -0.51 -15.94 2.04
CA ASP A 18 0.70 -15.32 2.58
C ASP A 18 0.94 -13.94 1.96
N PHE A 19 -0.06 -13.08 2.12
CA PHE A 19 0.25 -11.67 2.30
C PHE A 19 0.58 -11.52 3.78
N SER A 20 1.84 -11.81 4.11
CA SER A 20 2.54 -10.98 5.10
C SER A 20 2.32 -9.54 4.69
N SER A 21 1.46 -8.86 5.42
CA SER A 21 1.47 -7.41 5.51
C SER A 21 1.59 -7.06 6.99
N GLU A 22 2.59 -7.65 7.63
CA GLU A 22 3.38 -6.93 8.62
C GLU A 22 4.30 -6.00 7.83
N GLU A 23 3.73 -4.94 7.24
CA GLU A 23 4.54 -3.79 6.88
C GLU A 23 4.56 -2.90 8.12
N GLU A 24 5.66 -3.04 8.83
CA GLU A 24 5.96 -2.33 10.05
C GLU A 24 5.84 -0.82 9.82
N THR A 25 4.86 -0.19 10.45
CA THR A 25 4.79 1.26 10.58
C THR A 25 5.89 1.72 11.56
N ASN A 26 7.15 1.63 11.14
CA ASN A 26 8.29 2.16 11.87
C ASN A 26 8.50 3.63 11.46
N GLU A 27 8.16 4.49 12.42
CA GLU A 27 8.45 5.91 12.60
C GLU A 27 8.79 6.79 11.37
N GLU A 28 7.85 7.68 11.04
CA GLU A 28 8.17 9.10 10.94
C GLU A 28 6.92 9.89 11.34
N SER A 29 6.89 10.32 12.59
CA SER A 29 5.91 11.26 13.09
C SER A 29 6.09 12.61 12.40
N LYS A 30 5.24 12.92 11.42
CA LYS A 30 5.01 14.33 11.07
C LYS A 30 3.56 14.66 10.72
N LEU A 31 2.87 13.78 10.00
CA LEU A 31 1.43 13.91 9.74
C LEU A 31 0.76 12.55 9.92
N LYS A 32 -0.18 12.44 10.87
CA LYS A 32 -0.96 11.22 11.06
C LYS A 32 -2.06 11.18 10.00
N PHE A 33 -1.79 10.58 8.85
CA PHE A 33 -2.82 10.17 7.91
C PHE A 33 -3.29 8.75 8.26
N SER A 34 -4.57 8.47 8.01
CA SER A 34 -5.10 7.11 8.09
C SER A 34 -4.75 6.34 6.82
N GLU A 35 -4.62 5.01 6.90
CA GLU A 35 -4.34 4.15 5.75
C GLU A 35 -5.29 4.40 4.55
N ASP A 36 -6.57 4.67 4.83
CA ASP A 36 -7.55 5.07 3.82
C ASP A 36 -7.17 6.38 3.12
N GLU A 37 -6.73 7.39 3.89
CA GLU A 37 -6.31 8.68 3.37
C GLU A 37 -5.01 8.55 2.56
N GLU A 38 -4.02 7.81 3.09
CA GLU A 38 -2.74 7.54 2.42
C GLU A 38 -2.96 6.83 1.09
N THR A 39 -3.81 5.80 1.07
CA THR A 39 -4.19 5.09 -0.15
C THR A 39 -4.86 6.02 -1.16
N LEU A 40 -5.72 6.94 -0.70
CA LEU A 40 -6.33 7.95 -1.56
C LEU A 40 -5.28 8.90 -2.14
N ILE A 41 -4.35 9.40 -1.31
CA ILE A 41 -3.27 10.30 -1.75
C ILE A 41 -2.44 9.64 -2.83
N ILE A 42 -1.96 8.42 -2.57
CA ILE A 42 -1.13 7.65 -3.52
C ILE A 42 -1.90 7.42 -4.82
N ARG A 43 -3.15 6.95 -4.74
CA ARG A 43 -3.96 6.67 -5.92
C ARG A 43 -4.23 7.93 -6.73
N MET A 44 -4.56 9.04 -6.08
CA MET A 44 -4.83 10.30 -6.77
C MET A 44 -3.55 10.88 -7.36
N PHE A 45 -2.43 10.85 -6.63
CA PHE A 45 -1.14 11.32 -7.14
C PHE A 45 -0.73 10.56 -8.40
N ASN A 46 -0.91 9.23 -8.45
CA ASN A 46 -0.69 8.44 -9.66
C ASN A 46 -1.60 8.82 -10.83
N LEU A 47 -2.78 9.39 -10.57
CA LEU A 47 -3.76 9.79 -11.60
C LEU A 47 -3.57 11.24 -12.07
N VAL A 48 -3.33 12.17 -11.15
CA VAL A 48 -3.31 13.61 -11.43
C VAL A 48 -1.96 14.28 -11.21
N GLY A 49 -1.00 13.62 -10.58
CA GLY A 49 0.31 14.15 -10.18
C GLY A 49 0.24 15.03 -8.93
N GLU A 50 1.12 16.03 -8.86
CA GLU A 50 1.25 17.05 -7.79
C GLU A 50 0.06 18.03 -7.71
N ARG A 51 -1.13 17.62 -8.17
CA ARG A 51 -2.35 18.44 -8.10
C ARG A 51 -3.01 18.34 -6.73
N TRP A 52 -2.31 18.80 -5.70
CA TRP A 52 -2.71 18.70 -4.28
C TRP A 52 -4.13 19.20 -3.99
N ALA A 53 -4.53 20.34 -4.57
CA ALA A 53 -5.89 20.88 -4.42
C ALA A 53 -6.99 19.91 -4.88
N LEU A 54 -6.71 19.11 -5.91
CA LEU A 54 -7.65 18.12 -6.43
C LEU A 54 -7.72 16.89 -5.52
N ILE A 55 -6.57 16.48 -4.96
CA ILE A 55 -6.47 15.38 -4.00
C ILE A 55 -7.18 15.75 -2.68
N ALA A 56 -6.91 16.94 -2.13
CA ALA A 56 -7.54 17.46 -0.93
C ALA A 56 -9.07 17.56 -1.06
N GLY A 57 -9.57 17.89 -2.25
CA GLY A 57 -11.01 17.87 -2.53
C GLY A 57 -11.67 16.49 -2.38
N ARG A 58 -10.90 15.40 -2.29
CA ARG A 58 -11.39 14.03 -2.06
C ARG A 58 -11.22 13.56 -0.62
N ILE A 59 -10.40 14.23 0.18
CA ILE A 59 -10.10 13.83 1.56
C ILE A 59 -10.69 14.91 2.49
N PRO A 60 -11.94 14.73 2.95
CA PRO A 60 -12.59 15.73 3.78
C PRO A 60 -11.82 15.91 5.10
N GLY A 61 -11.47 17.16 5.41
CA GLY A 61 -10.68 17.49 6.60
C GLY A 61 -9.17 17.56 6.36
N ARG A 62 -8.71 17.33 5.13
CA ARG A 62 -7.33 17.54 4.71
C ARG A 62 -7.21 18.68 3.72
N THR A 63 -6.14 19.45 3.87
CA THR A 63 -5.78 20.54 2.97
C THR A 63 -4.73 20.09 1.97
N ALA A 64 -4.63 20.84 0.86
CA ALA A 64 -3.60 20.61 -0.15
C ALA A 64 -2.19 20.69 0.45
N GLU A 65 -1.98 21.63 1.37
CA GLU A 65 -0.72 21.87 2.07
C GLU A 65 -0.30 20.66 2.93
N GLU A 66 -1.24 20.07 3.68
CA GLU A 66 -0.95 18.85 4.46
C GLU A 66 -0.56 17.66 3.58
N ILE A 67 -1.22 17.49 2.43
CA ILE A 67 -0.93 16.38 1.51
C ILE A 67 0.43 16.57 0.84
N GLU A 68 0.75 17.80 0.44
CA GLU A 68 2.06 18.17 -0.09
C GLU A 68 3.16 17.91 0.93
N GLU A 69 2.96 18.32 2.18
CA GLU A 69 3.94 18.09 3.27
C GLU A 69 4.10 16.59 3.56
N TYR A 70 3.02 15.82 3.58
CA TYR A 70 3.07 14.36 3.71
C TYR A 70 3.89 13.72 2.60
N TRP A 71 3.63 14.10 1.35
CA TRP A 71 4.33 13.53 0.20
C TRP A 71 5.83 13.88 0.22
N ASN A 72 6.17 15.15 0.44
CA ASN A 72 7.56 15.58 0.56
C ASN A 72 8.29 14.87 1.72
N THR A 73 7.61 14.67 2.85
CA THR A 73 8.23 13.98 3.99
C THR A 73 8.40 12.48 3.75
N ARG A 74 7.42 11.82 3.11
CA ARG A 74 7.39 10.36 2.90
C ARG A 74 8.23 9.89 1.71
N TYR A 75 8.35 10.71 0.66
CA TYR A 75 9.01 10.34 -0.59
C TYR A 75 10.32 11.10 -0.86
N SER A 76 10.56 12.26 -0.23
CA SER A 76 11.82 13.01 -0.42
C SER A 76 12.93 12.64 0.59
N THR A 77 12.65 11.89 1.65
CA THR A 77 13.64 11.49 2.67
C THR A 77 14.49 10.27 2.30
N SER A 78 14.39 9.78 1.07
CA SER A 78 15.18 8.65 0.58
C SER A 78 16.18 9.10 -0.50
N GLU A 79 17.23 9.80 -0.09
CA GLU A 79 18.53 9.87 -0.80
C GLU A 79 19.67 9.41 0.12
#